data_AF-A0A401RKV7-F1
#
_entry.id   AF-A0A401RKV7-F1
#
_cell.length_a   1.000
_cell.length_b   1.000
_cell.length_c   1.000
_cell.angle_alpha   90.00
_cell.angle_beta   90.00
_cell.angle_gamma   90.00
#
_symmetry.space_group_name_H-M   'P 1'
#
loop_
_entity.id
_entity.type
_entity.pdbx_description
1 polymer ?
#
loop_
_entity_poly.entity_id
_entity_poly.type
_entity_poly.pdbx_seq_one_letter_code
_entity_poly.pdbx_strand_id
1 'polypeptide(L)'
;MNELRRHIYADTVDYYTVKKLVQKVFQPCKCHQIYQTQQGVSCRAITDDELLEMPDPSEELPPEGAQPLKEFEGSSPRVCHRHERAMSIQKTVEMLDLREEGIETLLCYLELHPQQWVELMHPTFSTCRLQCYSGPVQLRSTARRCPPIAVALAKERLRGVDHTHSNSVEFDVVELADSMGWELLPVKRELRQLQWTTQSRQGFQGTGKSGILVEFSNLSFHFRSYGDLDHEELDAVCRFLHQRVLAHEKTALCHLKACFKSFHSVAFKNCSICADAVSMEKSSRLKQVLKEYFDQKNDQSQSTNYPEDWEDDLTRAKLKDWESQIRADIRQFLSIRHDEKFSGRAIARIFHGIESPCYPAQVYGRDRRFWRKYLHFDFNELIRMATEELIRMK
;
A
#
# COMPACT_ATOMS: atom_id res chain seq x y z
N MET A 1 11.49 16.34 23.53
CA MET A 1 11.51 14.88 23.25
C MET A 1 10.12 14.35 22.92
N ASN A 2 9.09 14.64 23.73
CA ASN A 2 7.73 14.11 23.56
C ASN A 2 7.08 14.44 22.20
N GLU A 3 7.29 15.67 21.69
CA GLU A 3 6.75 16.07 20.38
C GLU A 3 7.35 15.26 19.22
N LEU A 4 8.67 15.04 19.25
CA LEU A 4 9.36 14.23 18.24
C LEU A 4 8.96 12.75 18.34
N ARG A 5 8.81 12.20 19.55
CA ARG A 5 8.27 10.84 19.75
C ARG A 5 6.87 10.72 19.15
N ARG A 6 6.02 11.74 19.33
CA ARG A 6 4.67 11.77 18.74
C ARG A 6 4.69 11.65 17.22
N HIS A 7 5.63 12.32 16.53
CA HIS A 7 5.76 12.20 15.09
C HIS A 7 6.20 10.79 14.65
N ILE A 8 7.08 10.14 15.42
CA ILE A 8 7.46 8.74 15.16
C ILE A 8 6.23 7.82 15.28
N TYR A 9 5.44 7.98 16.34
CA TYR A 9 4.20 7.20 16.53
C TYR A 9 3.10 7.51 15.50
N ALA A 10 3.22 8.62 14.76
CA ALA A 10 2.29 8.92 13.68
C ALA A 10 2.42 7.95 12.50
N ASP A 11 3.56 7.28 12.39
CA ASP A 11 3.88 6.30 11.35
C ASP A 11 3.71 4.85 11.81
N THR A 12 3.30 4.62 13.07
CA THR A 12 3.01 3.28 13.57
C THR A 12 1.81 2.66 12.83
N VAL A 13 1.98 1.42 12.39
CA VAL A 13 0.96 0.62 11.70
C VAL A 13 0.70 -0.65 12.49
N ASP A 14 -0.57 -0.91 12.81
CA ASP A 14 -0.99 -2.14 13.49
C ASP A 14 -1.04 -3.33 12.52
N TYR A 15 -0.77 -4.54 13.06
CA TYR A 15 -0.76 -5.78 12.28
C TYR A 15 -2.07 -6.02 11.50
N TYR A 16 -3.22 -5.66 12.07
CA TYR A 16 -4.51 -5.83 11.41
C TYR A 16 -4.66 -4.93 10.16
N THR A 17 -4.18 -3.70 10.23
CA THR A 17 -4.10 -2.81 9.06
C THR A 17 -3.15 -3.36 7.99
N VAL A 18 -1.99 -3.90 8.37
CA VAL A 18 -1.09 -4.61 7.43
C VAL A 18 -1.82 -5.77 6.76
N LYS A 19 -2.52 -6.60 7.54
CA LYS A 19 -3.28 -7.75 7.02
C LYS A 19 -4.34 -7.32 6.01
N LYS A 20 -5.09 -6.25 6.29
CA LYS A 20 -6.05 -5.67 5.34
C LYS A 20 -5.40 -5.20 4.05
N LEU A 21 -4.24 -4.55 4.14
CA LEU A 21 -3.49 -4.13 2.95
C LEU A 21 -3.06 -5.34 2.12
N VAL A 22 -2.46 -6.35 2.75
CA VAL A 22 -2.02 -7.59 2.09
C VAL A 22 -3.18 -8.28 1.39
N GLN A 23 -4.33 -8.43 2.06
CA GLN A 23 -5.54 -9.00 1.44
C GLN A 23 -6.04 -8.21 0.22
N LYS A 24 -5.80 -6.89 0.20
CA LYS A 24 -6.20 -6.04 -0.92
C LYS A 24 -5.18 -6.08 -2.07
N VAL A 25 -3.90 -6.23 -1.77
CA VAL A 25 -2.80 -6.34 -2.74
C VAL A 25 -2.81 -7.71 -3.43
N PHE A 26 -3.04 -8.79 -2.68
CA PHE A 26 -3.00 -10.16 -3.17
C PHE A 26 -4.42 -10.74 -3.25
N GLN A 27 -5.19 -10.26 -4.23
CA GLN A 27 -6.52 -10.80 -4.49
C GLN A 27 -6.45 -12.18 -5.15
N PRO A 28 -7.27 -13.15 -4.72
CA PRO A 28 -7.24 -14.50 -5.27
C PRO A 28 -7.58 -14.51 -6.76
N CYS A 29 -6.84 -15.27 -7.54
CA CYS A 29 -7.04 -15.45 -8.98
C CYS A 29 -7.63 -16.83 -9.30
N LYS A 30 -8.01 -17.04 -10.56
CA LYS A 30 -8.50 -18.33 -11.07
C LYS A 30 -7.48 -19.08 -11.91
N CYS A 31 -6.20 -18.66 -11.93
CA CYS A 31 -5.19 -19.27 -12.78
C CYS A 31 -5.03 -20.77 -12.54
N HIS A 32 -5.09 -21.21 -11.29
CA HIS A 32 -5.02 -22.63 -10.95
C HIS A 32 -6.19 -23.45 -11.51
N GLN A 33 -7.42 -22.89 -11.49
CA GLN A 33 -8.61 -23.53 -12.05
C GLN A 33 -8.53 -23.60 -13.59
N ILE A 34 -8.03 -22.53 -14.22
CA ILE A 34 -7.84 -22.45 -15.67
C ILE A 34 -6.82 -23.49 -16.12
N TYR A 35 -5.68 -23.59 -15.44
CA TYR A 35 -4.63 -24.55 -15.74
C TYR A 35 -5.10 -26.00 -15.60
N GLN A 36 -5.82 -26.33 -14.52
CA GLN A 36 -6.41 -27.66 -14.34
C GLN A 36 -7.42 -28.01 -15.44
N THR A 37 -8.23 -27.03 -15.86
CA THR A 37 -9.20 -27.22 -16.95
C THR A 37 -8.48 -27.48 -18.28
N GLN A 38 -7.39 -26.77 -18.55
CA GLN A 38 -6.57 -26.97 -19.76
C GLN A 38 -5.85 -28.32 -19.78
N GLN A 39 -5.43 -28.85 -18.62
CA GLN A 39 -4.84 -30.19 -18.52
C GLN A 39 -5.88 -31.32 -18.61
N GLY A 40 -7.10 -31.10 -18.10
CA GLY A 40 -8.21 -32.07 -18.21
C GLY A 40 -8.79 -32.17 -19.61
N VAL A 41 -8.64 -31.13 -20.43
CA VAL A 41 -8.88 -31.17 -21.87
C VAL A 41 -7.58 -31.64 -22.53
N SER A 42 -7.34 -32.96 -22.51
CA SER A 42 -6.38 -33.55 -23.44
C SER A 42 -6.79 -33.15 -24.85
N CYS A 43 -6.08 -32.18 -25.42
CA CYS A 43 -5.95 -32.05 -26.85
C CYS A 43 -5.56 -33.44 -27.35
N ARG A 44 -6.40 -34.03 -28.20
CA ARG A 44 -5.96 -35.06 -29.13
C ARG A 44 -4.70 -34.49 -29.77
N ALA A 45 -3.56 -35.07 -29.41
CA ALA A 45 -2.28 -34.71 -29.96
C ALA A 45 -2.40 -34.86 -31.48
N ILE A 46 -2.32 -33.75 -32.20
CA ILE A 46 -1.68 -33.79 -33.51
C ILE A 46 -0.20 -33.83 -33.14
N THR A 47 0.40 -35.00 -33.29
CA THR A 47 1.83 -35.22 -33.06
C THR A 47 2.61 -34.43 -34.10
N ASP A 48 3.70 -33.78 -33.66
CA ASP A 48 4.62 -33.01 -34.50
C ASP A 48 5.25 -33.82 -35.66
N ASP A 49 5.06 -35.15 -35.68
CA ASP A 49 5.52 -36.07 -36.73
C ASP A 49 4.81 -35.92 -38.09
N GLU A 50 3.63 -35.29 -38.18
CA GLU A 50 2.93 -35.11 -39.47
C GLU A 50 3.25 -33.78 -40.19
N LEU A 51 4.04 -32.89 -39.58
CA LEU A 51 4.35 -31.56 -40.12
C LEU A 51 5.78 -31.42 -40.69
N LEU A 52 6.57 -32.50 -40.74
CA LEU A 52 8.00 -32.46 -41.10
C LEU A 52 8.39 -33.17 -42.42
N GLU A 53 7.46 -33.51 -43.31
CA GLU A 53 7.81 -33.98 -44.67
C GLU A 53 7.87 -32.84 -45.70
N MET A 54 8.87 -31.95 -45.60
CA MET A 54 9.42 -31.19 -46.74
C MET A 54 10.89 -30.81 -46.43
N PRO A 55 11.89 -31.18 -47.26
CA PRO A 55 13.31 -30.95 -46.96
C PRO A 55 13.85 -29.54 -47.31
N ASP A 56 14.69 -29.04 -46.40
CA ASP A 56 15.89 -28.15 -46.42
C ASP A 56 16.35 -27.49 -47.75
N PRO A 57 16.98 -26.26 -47.81
CA PRO A 57 18.33 -25.98 -47.26
C PRO A 57 18.66 -24.52 -46.90
N SER A 58 19.10 -24.23 -45.67
CA SER A 58 20.20 -23.25 -45.44
C SER A 58 20.71 -23.31 -43.99
N GLU A 59 21.83 -23.99 -43.84
CA GLU A 59 22.73 -23.92 -42.68
C GLU A 59 23.19 -22.48 -42.42
N GLU A 60 23.15 -22.04 -41.16
CA GLU A 60 24.14 -21.14 -40.58
C GLU A 60 24.06 -21.21 -39.03
N LEU A 61 25.05 -21.86 -38.42
CA LEU A 61 25.26 -21.94 -36.97
C LEU A 61 25.80 -20.61 -36.41
N PRO A 62 25.34 -20.15 -35.22
CA PRO A 62 26.10 -19.21 -34.40
C PRO A 62 26.69 -19.85 -33.13
N PRO A 63 27.74 -19.22 -32.55
CA PRO A 63 28.74 -19.88 -31.72
C PRO A 63 28.40 -19.98 -30.23
N GLU A 64 29.07 -20.95 -29.59
CA GLU A 64 29.12 -21.21 -28.15
C GLU A 64 29.60 -20.01 -27.33
N GLY A 65 28.94 -19.76 -26.19
CA GLY A 65 29.50 -18.89 -25.14
C GLY A 65 28.50 -18.01 -24.40
N ALA A 66 27.49 -18.59 -23.74
CA ALA A 66 26.75 -17.90 -22.68
C ALA A 66 26.44 -18.90 -21.56
N GLN A 67 27.16 -18.77 -20.44
CA GLN A 67 26.89 -19.55 -19.22
C GLN A 67 25.55 -19.09 -18.62
N PRO A 68 24.62 -20.00 -18.25
CA PRO A 68 23.41 -19.62 -17.55
C PRO A 68 23.76 -19.11 -16.14
N LEU A 69 23.27 -17.92 -15.81
CA LEU A 69 23.20 -17.42 -14.45
C LEU A 69 22.39 -18.41 -13.61
N LYS A 70 22.98 -18.84 -12.49
CA LYS A 70 22.41 -19.79 -11.52
C LYS A 70 20.96 -19.45 -11.18
N GLU A 71 20.05 -20.32 -11.57
CA GLU A 71 18.68 -20.36 -11.08
C GLU A 71 18.72 -20.57 -9.56
N PHE A 72 17.99 -19.72 -8.84
CA PHE A 72 17.77 -19.87 -7.41
C PHE A 72 16.80 -21.04 -7.20
N GLU A 73 17.33 -22.18 -6.74
CA GLU A 73 16.54 -23.33 -6.30
C GLU A 73 15.65 -22.93 -5.11
N GLY A 74 14.33 -22.89 -5.30
CA GLY A 74 13.41 -22.64 -4.20
C GLY A 74 11.94 -22.31 -4.52
N SER A 75 11.50 -22.33 -5.78
CA SER A 75 10.07 -22.27 -6.09
C SER A 75 9.77 -23.21 -7.24
N SER A 76 8.90 -24.18 -7.02
CA SER A 76 8.18 -24.82 -8.12
C SER A 76 7.62 -23.75 -9.06
N PRO A 77 7.60 -23.98 -10.39
CA PRO A 77 7.06 -23.00 -11.33
C PRO A 77 5.62 -22.66 -10.94
N ARG A 78 5.37 -21.41 -10.58
CA ARG A 78 4.02 -20.94 -10.25
C ARG A 78 3.18 -20.92 -11.51
N VAL A 79 1.91 -21.30 -11.37
CA VAL A 79 0.92 -21.25 -12.46
C VAL A 79 0.47 -19.81 -12.73
N CYS A 80 0.48 -18.94 -11.72
CA CYS A 80 0.12 -17.53 -11.87
C CYS A 80 1.32 -16.68 -12.34
N HIS A 81 1.18 -16.02 -13.49
CA HIS A 81 2.18 -15.09 -14.04
C HIS A 81 1.94 -13.63 -13.63
N ARG A 82 1.49 -13.39 -12.39
CA ARG A 82 1.10 -12.08 -11.83
C ARG A 82 -0.09 -11.44 -12.57
N HIS A 83 -0.70 -10.48 -11.92
CA HIS A 83 -1.84 -9.75 -12.45
C HIS A 83 -1.64 -8.26 -12.29
N GLU A 84 -2.02 -7.49 -13.30
CA GLU A 84 -2.06 -6.03 -13.20
C GLU A 84 -3.27 -5.61 -12.36
N ARG A 85 -3.01 -4.79 -11.34
CA ARG A 85 -3.98 -4.42 -10.31
C ARG A 85 -3.90 -2.93 -10.03
N ALA A 86 -5.05 -2.37 -9.64
CA ALA A 86 -5.15 -1.00 -9.21
C ALA A 86 -5.96 -0.86 -7.91
N MET A 87 -5.47 -0.02 -7.01
CA MET A 87 -6.15 0.30 -5.75
C MET A 87 -6.30 1.82 -5.63
N SER A 88 -7.54 2.31 -5.61
CA SER A 88 -7.84 3.74 -5.40
C SER A 88 -7.13 4.27 -4.16
N ILE A 89 -6.31 5.30 -4.33
CA ILE A 89 -5.49 5.88 -3.26
C ILE A 89 -6.39 6.35 -2.13
N GLN A 90 -7.34 7.25 -2.45
CA GLN A 90 -8.27 7.82 -1.47
C GLN A 90 -9.05 6.74 -0.69
N LYS A 91 -9.68 5.79 -1.40
CA LYS A 91 -10.46 4.72 -0.73
C LYS A 91 -9.57 3.82 0.14
N THR A 92 -8.30 3.63 -0.22
CA THR A 92 -7.36 2.82 0.56
C THR A 92 -6.89 3.57 1.81
N VAL A 93 -6.57 4.86 1.66
CA VAL A 93 -6.19 5.77 2.76
C VAL A 93 -7.29 5.81 3.83
N GLU A 94 -8.55 6.01 3.43
CA GLU A 94 -9.69 6.05 4.33
C GLU A 94 -9.97 4.68 4.99
N MET A 95 -9.89 3.59 4.23
CA MET A 95 -10.17 2.23 4.73
C MET A 95 -9.13 1.75 5.76
N LEU A 96 -7.86 2.08 5.53
CA LEU A 96 -6.74 1.65 6.37
C LEU A 96 -6.40 2.68 7.47
N ASP A 97 -6.93 3.90 7.35
CA ASP A 97 -6.55 5.04 8.19
C ASP A 97 -5.01 5.21 8.24
N LEU A 98 -4.41 5.19 7.05
CA LEU A 98 -2.98 5.37 6.80
C LEU A 98 -2.78 6.45 5.74
N ARG A 99 -1.71 7.23 5.87
CA ARG A 99 -1.33 8.23 4.86
C ARG A 99 -0.89 7.54 3.57
N GLU A 100 -0.99 8.25 2.45
CA GLU A 100 -0.60 7.76 1.12
C GLU A 100 0.85 7.26 1.12
N GLU A 101 1.77 8.03 1.70
CA GLU A 101 3.20 7.72 1.76
C GLU A 101 3.46 6.46 2.60
N GLY A 102 2.64 6.22 3.64
CA GLY A 102 2.72 5.02 4.46
C GLY A 102 2.32 3.76 3.69
N ILE A 103 1.29 3.85 2.84
CA ILE A 103 0.87 2.74 1.98
C ILE A 103 1.92 2.49 0.89
N GLU A 104 2.40 3.56 0.24
CA GLU A 104 3.46 3.48 -0.77
C GLU A 104 4.73 2.83 -0.21
N THR A 105 5.16 3.22 1.00
CA THR A 105 6.32 2.62 1.68
C THR A 105 6.15 1.11 1.88
N LEU A 106 4.96 0.65 2.27
CA LEU A 106 4.68 -0.78 2.43
C LEU A 106 4.71 -1.53 1.09
N LEU A 107 4.23 -0.91 0.01
CA LEU A 107 4.32 -1.49 -1.33
C LEU A 107 5.78 -1.58 -1.81
N CYS A 108 6.59 -0.54 -1.58
CA CYS A 108 8.02 -0.56 -1.88
C CYS A 108 8.76 -1.65 -1.08
N TYR A 109 8.38 -1.93 0.17
CA TYR A 109 8.96 -3.05 0.92
C TYR A 109 8.64 -4.42 0.31
N LEU A 110 7.46 -4.58 -0.30
CA LEU A 110 7.10 -5.80 -1.01
C LEU A 110 7.88 -5.96 -2.32
N GLU A 111 8.13 -4.86 -3.02
CA GLU A 111 8.94 -4.83 -4.24
C GLU A 111 10.42 -5.13 -3.98
N LEU A 112 10.98 -4.55 -2.92
CA LEU A 112 12.35 -4.79 -2.49
C LEU A 112 12.57 -6.17 -1.84
N HIS A 113 11.51 -6.93 -1.59
CA HIS A 113 11.64 -8.28 -1.05
C HIS A 113 12.36 -9.20 -2.06
N PRO A 114 13.24 -10.13 -1.64
CA PRO A 114 13.92 -11.04 -2.56
C PRO A 114 13.00 -11.84 -3.49
N GLN A 115 11.79 -12.15 -3.03
CA GLN A 115 10.76 -12.85 -3.81
C GLN A 115 9.96 -11.94 -4.75
N GLN A 116 10.22 -10.61 -4.74
CA GLN A 116 9.57 -9.60 -5.59
C GLN A 116 8.06 -9.80 -5.68
N TRP A 117 7.40 -9.78 -4.52
CA TRP A 117 5.98 -10.09 -4.41
C TRP A 117 5.08 -9.14 -5.19
N VAL A 118 5.55 -7.89 -5.34
CA VAL A 118 4.87 -6.80 -6.03
C VAL A 118 5.86 -6.11 -6.95
N GLU A 119 5.42 -5.73 -8.14
CA GLU A 119 6.13 -4.81 -9.04
C GLU A 119 5.35 -3.49 -9.08
N LEU A 120 5.94 -2.40 -8.60
CA LEU A 120 5.23 -1.13 -8.48
C LEU A 120 5.34 -0.35 -9.79
N MET A 121 4.19 0.05 -10.33
CA MET A 121 4.08 0.82 -11.56
C MET A 121 3.67 2.26 -11.27
N HIS A 122 3.75 3.13 -12.28
CA HIS A 122 3.35 4.52 -12.14
C HIS A 122 1.84 4.63 -11.80
N PRO A 123 1.45 5.42 -10.79
CA PRO A 123 0.05 5.64 -10.42
C PRO A 123 -0.79 6.04 -11.63
N THR A 124 -2.02 5.53 -11.67
CA THR A 124 -2.88 5.70 -12.85
C THR A 124 -4.34 5.85 -12.47
N PHE A 125 -5.12 6.50 -13.34
CA PHE A 125 -6.57 6.53 -13.21
C PHE A 125 -7.14 5.16 -13.57
N SER A 126 -7.68 4.43 -12.60
CA SER A 126 -8.11 3.03 -12.81
C SER A 126 -9.56 2.89 -13.22
N THR A 127 -10.38 3.93 -13.05
CA THR A 127 -11.80 3.89 -13.42
C THR A 127 -12.01 4.60 -14.74
N CYS A 128 -12.72 3.94 -15.66
CA CYS A 128 -13.16 4.51 -16.92
C CYS A 128 -14.69 4.62 -16.91
N ARG A 129 -15.20 5.84 -17.10
CA ARG A 129 -16.62 6.10 -17.31
C ARG A 129 -16.85 6.44 -18.78
N LEU A 130 -17.71 5.69 -19.43
CA LEU A 130 -18.15 5.93 -20.79
C LEU A 130 -19.61 6.37 -20.78
N GLN A 131 -19.90 7.52 -21.40
CA GLN A 131 -21.23 8.11 -21.51
C GLN A 131 -21.60 8.28 -22.99
N CYS A 132 -22.74 7.71 -23.39
CA CYS A 132 -23.30 7.82 -24.74
C CYS A 132 -24.48 8.78 -24.74
N TYR A 133 -24.34 9.95 -25.36
CA TYR A 133 -25.42 10.94 -25.43
C TYR A 133 -26.56 10.51 -26.37
N SER A 134 -26.28 9.64 -27.33
CA SER A 134 -27.29 9.08 -28.24
C SER A 134 -28.00 7.85 -27.66
N GLY A 135 -27.86 7.59 -26.35
CA GLY A 135 -28.61 6.57 -25.61
C GLY A 135 -28.05 5.14 -25.69
N PRO A 136 -28.82 4.13 -25.21
CA PRO A 136 -28.37 2.74 -25.06
C PRO A 136 -28.09 2.01 -26.38
N VAL A 137 -28.71 2.46 -27.49
CA VAL A 137 -28.43 1.91 -28.82
C VAL A 137 -27.00 2.22 -29.24
N GLN A 138 -26.52 3.43 -28.95
CA GLN A 138 -25.13 3.83 -29.22
C GLN A 138 -24.15 3.01 -28.39
N LEU A 139 -24.42 2.81 -27.09
CA LEU A 139 -23.57 1.98 -26.23
C LEU A 139 -23.42 0.55 -26.77
N ARG A 140 -24.52 -0.07 -27.21
CA ARG A 140 -24.49 -1.41 -27.83
C ARG A 140 -23.75 -1.43 -29.17
N SER A 141 -23.90 -0.40 -29.99
CA SER A 141 -23.15 -0.26 -31.25
C SER A 141 -21.65 -0.12 -31.01
N THR A 142 -21.26 0.67 -30.00
CA THR A 142 -19.86 0.85 -29.59
C THR A 142 -19.26 -0.45 -29.05
N ALA A 143 -20.01 -1.20 -28.23
CA ALA A 143 -19.56 -2.49 -27.72
C ALA A 143 -19.22 -3.48 -28.84
N ARG A 144 -20.00 -3.50 -29.93
CA ARG A 144 -19.69 -4.34 -31.11
C ARG A 144 -18.40 -3.96 -31.84
N ARG A 145 -17.96 -2.70 -31.71
CA ARG A 145 -16.77 -2.16 -32.38
C ARG A 145 -15.54 -2.16 -31.49
N CYS A 146 -15.71 -2.09 -30.18
CA CYS A 146 -14.65 -1.92 -29.20
C CYS A 146 -14.64 -3.10 -28.22
N PRO A 147 -13.68 -4.04 -28.36
CA PRO A 147 -13.59 -5.24 -27.51
C PRO A 147 -13.54 -4.93 -26.00
N PRO A 148 -12.79 -3.92 -25.51
CA PRO A 148 -12.83 -3.54 -24.09
C PRO A 148 -14.24 -3.26 -23.56
N ILE A 149 -15.07 -2.55 -24.33
CA ILE A 149 -16.45 -2.25 -23.93
C ILE A 149 -17.34 -3.51 -23.96
N ALA A 150 -17.17 -4.38 -24.95
CA ALA A 150 -17.88 -5.65 -24.98
C ALA A 150 -17.57 -6.51 -23.75
N VAL A 151 -16.30 -6.64 -23.40
CA VAL A 151 -15.84 -7.41 -22.24
C VAL A 151 -16.34 -6.77 -20.93
N ALA A 152 -16.28 -5.43 -20.81
CA ALA A 152 -16.80 -4.73 -19.64
C ALA A 152 -18.30 -5.03 -19.41
N LEU A 153 -19.13 -4.87 -20.45
CA LEU A 153 -20.57 -5.18 -20.36
C LEU A 153 -20.85 -6.65 -20.08
N ALA A 154 -20.04 -7.56 -20.64
CA ALA A 154 -20.16 -8.99 -20.36
C ALA A 154 -19.83 -9.32 -18.89
N LYS A 155 -18.79 -8.70 -18.32
CA LYS A 155 -18.41 -8.87 -16.91
C LYS A 155 -19.48 -8.30 -15.97
N GLU A 156 -20.06 -7.15 -16.27
CA GLU A 156 -21.17 -6.58 -15.50
C GLU A 156 -22.42 -7.46 -15.54
N ARG A 157 -22.74 -8.03 -16.72
CA ARG A 157 -23.83 -8.98 -16.85
C ARG A 157 -23.61 -10.24 -16.01
N LEU A 158 -22.38 -10.76 -15.96
CA LEU A 158 -22.03 -11.89 -15.07
C LEU A 158 -22.13 -11.52 -13.58
N ARG A 159 -21.97 -10.25 -13.22
CA ARG A 159 -22.21 -9.72 -11.87
C ARG A 159 -23.70 -9.42 -11.61
N GLY A 160 -24.60 -9.70 -12.57
CA GLY A 160 -26.04 -9.51 -12.44
C GLY A 160 -26.52 -8.08 -12.75
N VAL A 161 -25.67 -7.21 -13.28
CA VAL A 161 -26.04 -5.84 -13.65
C VAL A 161 -26.50 -5.82 -15.10
N ASP A 162 -27.71 -5.31 -15.35
CA ASP A 162 -28.25 -5.16 -16.70
C ASP A 162 -28.06 -3.73 -17.23
N HIS A 163 -27.47 -3.62 -18.43
CA HIS A 163 -27.23 -2.36 -19.13
C HIS A 163 -28.11 -2.20 -20.38
N THR A 164 -29.17 -3.01 -20.55
CA THR A 164 -30.10 -2.95 -21.69
C THR A 164 -30.61 -1.55 -22.01
N HIS A 165 -30.90 -0.75 -20.97
CA HIS A 165 -31.42 0.62 -21.08
C HIS A 165 -30.43 1.70 -20.64
N SER A 166 -29.22 1.32 -20.24
CA SER A 166 -28.21 2.25 -19.72
C SER A 166 -27.52 3.01 -20.85
N ASN A 167 -27.33 4.32 -20.67
CA ASN A 167 -26.56 5.17 -21.58
C ASN A 167 -25.13 5.44 -21.08
N SER A 168 -24.75 4.84 -19.96
CA SER A 168 -23.43 4.96 -19.37
C SER A 168 -22.96 3.63 -18.77
N VAL A 169 -21.64 3.46 -18.73
CA VAL A 169 -20.99 2.32 -18.09
C VAL A 169 -19.72 2.78 -17.38
N GLU A 170 -19.44 2.23 -16.21
CA GLU A 170 -18.26 2.56 -15.40
C GLU A 170 -17.59 1.28 -14.94
N PHE A 171 -16.31 1.12 -15.28
CA PHE A 171 -15.57 -0.11 -15.01
C PHE A 171 -14.10 0.18 -14.67
N ASP A 172 -13.46 -0.80 -14.02
CA ASP A 172 -12.01 -0.77 -13.77
C ASP A 172 -11.26 -1.14 -15.05
N VAL A 173 -10.55 -0.17 -15.62
CA VAL A 173 -9.82 -0.36 -16.89
C VAL A 173 -8.56 -1.21 -16.72
N VAL A 174 -7.99 -1.26 -15.51
CA VAL A 174 -6.79 -2.06 -15.20
C VAL A 174 -7.19 -3.53 -15.05
N GLU A 175 -8.24 -3.82 -14.27
CA GLU A 175 -8.80 -5.17 -14.15
C GLU A 175 -9.29 -5.70 -15.51
N LEU A 176 -9.86 -4.82 -16.34
CA LEU A 176 -10.30 -5.16 -17.68
C LEU A 176 -9.12 -5.54 -18.58
N ALA A 177 -8.07 -4.71 -18.62
CA ALA A 177 -6.87 -4.96 -19.41
C ALA A 177 -6.18 -6.28 -19.02
N ASP A 178 -6.02 -6.52 -17.71
CA ASP A 178 -5.50 -7.77 -17.15
C ASP A 178 -6.33 -8.98 -17.61
N SER A 179 -7.66 -8.90 -17.53
CA SER A 179 -8.54 -10.00 -17.95
C SER A 179 -8.54 -10.29 -19.45
N MET A 180 -8.16 -9.30 -20.28
CA MET A 180 -8.01 -9.45 -21.72
C MET A 180 -6.59 -9.87 -22.13
N GLY A 181 -5.63 -9.86 -21.18
CA GLY A 181 -4.21 -10.03 -21.47
C GLY A 181 -3.63 -8.88 -22.31
N TRP A 182 -4.21 -7.68 -22.20
CA TRP A 182 -3.79 -6.50 -22.96
C TRP A 182 -3.03 -5.51 -22.08
N GLU A 183 -2.13 -4.73 -22.67
CA GLU A 183 -1.49 -3.62 -21.98
C GLU A 183 -2.47 -2.47 -21.72
N LEU A 184 -2.34 -1.82 -20.56
CA LEU A 184 -3.23 -0.75 -20.13
C LEU A 184 -3.22 0.48 -21.05
N LEU A 185 -2.04 0.92 -21.52
CA LEU A 185 -1.92 2.15 -22.31
C LEU A 185 -2.63 2.05 -23.67
N PRO A 186 -2.46 0.98 -24.47
CA PRO A 186 -3.27 0.74 -25.66
C PRO A 186 -4.77 0.74 -25.38
N VAL A 187 -5.23 0.05 -24.33
CA VAL A 187 -6.67 0.03 -23.96
C VAL A 187 -7.18 1.44 -23.70
N LYS A 188 -6.46 2.25 -22.93
CA LYS A 188 -6.84 3.64 -22.67
C LYS A 188 -6.87 4.50 -23.93
N ARG A 189 -5.94 4.29 -24.87
CA ARG A 189 -5.92 4.99 -26.16
C ARG A 189 -7.13 4.62 -27.01
N GLU A 190 -7.42 3.34 -27.16
CA GLU A 190 -8.61 2.84 -27.88
C GLU A 190 -9.91 3.43 -27.33
N LEU A 191 -10.05 3.45 -26.00
CA LEU A 191 -11.22 4.03 -25.35
C LEU A 191 -11.35 5.53 -25.64
N ARG A 192 -10.26 6.30 -25.63
CA ARG A 192 -10.30 7.73 -25.98
C ARG A 192 -10.64 7.97 -27.45
N GLN A 193 -10.20 7.08 -28.34
CA GLN A 193 -10.50 7.19 -29.76
C GLN A 193 -11.99 7.05 -30.06
N LEU A 194 -12.77 6.39 -29.19
CA LEU A 194 -14.22 6.30 -29.33
C LEU A 194 -14.93 7.66 -29.33
N GLN A 195 -14.31 8.71 -28.79
CA GLN A 195 -14.86 10.07 -28.83
C GLN A 195 -14.89 10.67 -30.25
N TRP A 196 -14.18 10.04 -31.18
CA TRP A 196 -14.03 10.47 -32.56
C TRP A 196 -14.66 9.44 -33.51
N THR A 197 -15.32 9.93 -34.54
CA THR A 197 -15.84 9.10 -35.63
C THR A 197 -15.17 9.52 -36.93
N THR A 198 -14.44 8.59 -37.54
CA THR A 198 -14.04 8.64 -38.95
C THR A 198 -15.17 8.05 -39.79
N GLN A 199 -16.23 8.84 -40.03
CA GLN A 199 -17.23 8.48 -41.03
C GLN A 199 -16.95 9.28 -42.30
N SER A 200 -16.54 8.57 -43.35
CA SER A 200 -16.65 9.07 -44.72
C SER A 200 -18.12 8.96 -45.12
N ARG A 201 -18.87 10.05 -45.01
CA ARG A 201 -20.17 10.17 -45.69
C ARG A 201 -19.99 11.11 -46.89
N GLN A 202 -20.27 10.59 -48.08
CA GLN A 202 -20.40 11.30 -49.36
C GLN A 202 -19.48 12.53 -49.51
N GLY A 203 -18.19 12.29 -49.71
CA GLY A 203 -17.26 13.33 -50.17
C GLY A 203 -16.66 14.26 -49.12
N PHE A 204 -17.05 14.14 -47.84
CA PHE A 204 -16.42 14.92 -46.75
C PHE A 204 -15.66 14.00 -45.79
N GLN A 205 -14.33 14.03 -45.87
CA GLN A 205 -13.44 13.42 -44.86
C GLN A 205 -13.28 14.39 -43.69
N GLY A 206 -14.21 14.33 -42.74
CA GLY A 206 -14.10 15.07 -41.47
C GLY A 206 -14.02 14.10 -40.29
N THR A 207 -13.17 14.41 -39.30
CA THR A 207 -13.22 13.77 -37.98
C THR A 207 -14.31 14.46 -37.16
N GLY A 208 -15.47 13.80 -37.02
CA GLY A 208 -16.59 14.30 -36.23
C GLY A 208 -16.53 13.79 -34.79
N LYS A 209 -17.10 14.54 -33.83
CA LYS A 209 -17.35 14.02 -32.48
C LYS A 209 -18.41 12.92 -32.55
N SER A 210 -18.14 11.79 -31.93
CA SER A 210 -19.05 10.63 -31.94
C SER A 210 -20.27 10.78 -31.04
N GLY A 211 -20.28 11.77 -30.14
CA GLY A 211 -21.27 11.88 -29.06
C GLY A 211 -21.03 10.89 -27.92
N ILE A 212 -19.83 10.28 -27.86
CA ILE A 212 -19.37 9.45 -26.74
C ILE A 212 -18.37 10.28 -25.94
N LEU A 213 -18.56 10.32 -24.62
CA LEU A 213 -17.64 10.92 -23.66
C LEU A 213 -16.95 9.80 -22.88
N VAL A 214 -15.63 9.89 -22.74
CA VAL A 214 -14.82 8.93 -21.99
C VAL A 214 -13.99 9.70 -20.98
N GLU A 215 -14.20 9.39 -19.71
CA GLU A 215 -13.54 10.04 -18.58
C GLU A 215 -12.78 9.00 -17.77
N PHE A 216 -11.53 9.33 -17.41
CA PHE A 216 -10.74 8.53 -16.49
C PHE A 216 -10.71 9.22 -15.13
N SER A 217 -11.06 8.48 -14.09
CA SER A 217 -11.16 8.97 -12.72
C SER A 217 -10.49 8.00 -11.76
N ASN A 218 -10.48 8.36 -10.47
CA ASN A 218 -9.91 7.58 -9.37
C ASN A 218 -8.42 7.30 -9.55
N LEU A 219 -7.58 8.21 -9.03
CA LEU A 219 -6.14 7.97 -8.96
C LEU A 219 -5.87 6.77 -8.04
N SER A 220 -5.11 5.81 -8.56
CA SER A 220 -4.91 4.51 -7.95
C SER A 220 -3.42 4.13 -7.93
N PHE A 221 -3.00 3.46 -6.86
CA PHE A 221 -1.75 2.68 -6.87
C PHE A 221 -1.87 1.61 -7.93
N HIS A 222 -0.87 1.51 -8.79
CA HIS A 222 -0.84 0.60 -9.93
C HIS A 222 0.35 -0.33 -9.76
N PHE A 223 0.13 -1.63 -9.82
CA PHE A 223 1.17 -2.62 -9.56
C PHE A 223 0.81 -3.97 -10.16
N ARG A 224 1.78 -4.87 -10.22
CA ARG A 224 1.55 -6.29 -10.52
C ARG A 224 1.78 -7.14 -9.28
N SER A 225 0.87 -8.05 -9.00
CA SER A 225 0.97 -8.98 -7.86
C SER A 225 0.48 -10.37 -8.23
N TYR A 226 0.96 -11.37 -7.50
CA TYR A 226 0.47 -12.74 -7.62
C TYR A 226 -0.94 -12.88 -7.01
N GLY A 227 -1.72 -13.79 -7.57
CA GLY A 227 -3.07 -14.11 -7.07
C GLY A 227 -3.24 -15.56 -6.59
N ASP A 228 -2.15 -16.32 -6.51
CA ASP A 228 -2.11 -17.73 -6.12
C ASP A 228 -1.38 -17.97 -4.79
N LEU A 229 -1.21 -16.93 -3.97
CA LEU A 229 -0.60 -17.06 -2.64
C LEU A 229 -1.49 -17.91 -1.74
N ASP A 230 -0.86 -18.85 -1.03
CA ASP A 230 -1.53 -19.60 0.02
C ASP A 230 -1.66 -18.77 1.32
N HIS A 231 -2.35 -19.33 2.32
CA HIS A 231 -2.55 -18.64 3.60
C HIS A 231 -1.25 -18.47 4.40
N GLU A 232 -0.28 -19.38 4.27
CA GLU A 232 0.98 -19.33 5.01
C GLU A 232 1.90 -18.24 4.44
N GLU A 233 1.94 -18.11 3.12
CA GLU A 233 2.63 -17.05 2.37
C GLU A 233 2.03 -15.69 2.69
N LEU A 234 0.69 -15.56 2.68
CA LEU A 234 0.04 -14.31 3.07
C LEU A 234 0.38 -13.90 4.50
N ASP A 235 0.37 -14.84 5.45
CA ASP A 235 0.75 -14.57 6.84
C ASP A 235 2.26 -14.26 6.97
N ALA A 236 3.11 -14.87 6.15
CA ALA A 236 4.55 -14.56 6.07
C ALA A 236 4.79 -13.13 5.57
N VAL A 237 4.08 -12.71 4.53
CA VAL A 237 4.13 -11.34 4.01
C VAL A 237 3.65 -10.35 5.07
N CYS A 238 2.55 -10.66 5.79
CA CYS A 238 2.06 -9.82 6.89
C CYS A 238 3.12 -9.68 8.01
N ARG A 239 3.74 -10.78 8.42
CA ARG A 239 4.81 -10.79 9.43
C ARG A 239 6.01 -9.96 8.98
N PHE A 240 6.46 -10.13 7.74
CA PHE A 240 7.58 -9.38 7.17
C PHE A 240 7.31 -7.86 7.23
N LEU A 241 6.17 -7.41 6.68
CA LEU A 241 5.83 -5.99 6.67
C LEU A 241 5.72 -5.40 8.07
N HIS A 242 5.04 -6.11 8.98
CA HIS A 242 4.89 -5.64 10.35
C HIS A 242 6.23 -5.57 11.09
N GLN A 243 7.12 -6.56 10.90
CA GLN A 243 8.47 -6.53 11.48
C GLN A 243 9.29 -5.36 10.95
N ARG A 244 9.18 -5.02 9.65
CA ARG A 244 9.84 -3.84 9.07
C ARG A 244 9.36 -2.55 9.71
N VAL A 245 8.05 -2.39 9.89
CA VAL A 245 7.46 -1.21 10.56
C VAL A 245 7.95 -1.11 12.01
N LEU A 246 7.89 -2.19 12.77
CA LEU A 246 8.36 -2.22 14.16
C LEU A 246 9.86 -1.92 14.28
N ALA A 247 10.68 -2.48 13.39
CA ALA A 247 12.11 -2.22 13.35
C ALA A 247 12.40 -0.75 13.02
N HIS A 248 11.65 -0.15 12.10
CA HIS A 248 11.78 1.26 11.76
C HIS A 248 11.41 2.16 12.93
N GLU A 249 10.26 1.91 13.59
CA GLU A 249 9.82 2.64 14.79
C GLU A 249 10.87 2.55 15.90
N LYS A 250 11.33 1.34 16.23
CA LYS A 250 12.36 1.10 17.25
C LYS A 250 13.65 1.86 16.92
N THR A 251 14.10 1.82 15.68
CA THR A 251 15.31 2.51 15.23
C THR A 251 15.17 4.02 15.34
N ALA A 252 14.03 4.59 14.92
CA ALA A 252 13.75 6.01 15.04
C ALA A 252 13.71 6.47 16.51
N LEU A 253 13.08 5.69 17.40
CA LEU A 253 13.06 5.96 18.83
C LEU A 253 14.47 5.89 19.45
N CYS A 254 15.27 4.88 19.08
CA CYS A 254 16.66 4.77 19.51
C CYS A 254 17.50 5.97 19.06
N HIS A 255 17.39 6.38 17.79
CA HIS A 255 18.09 7.56 17.28
C HIS A 255 17.67 8.84 18.02
N LEU A 256 16.38 9.02 18.30
CA LEU A 256 15.89 10.16 19.07
C LEU A 256 16.44 10.17 20.50
N LYS A 257 16.45 9.02 21.18
CA LYS A 257 17.03 8.86 22.53
C LYS A 257 18.53 9.14 22.51
N ALA A 258 19.27 8.56 21.57
CA ALA A 258 20.70 8.77 21.41
C ALA A 258 21.02 10.26 21.18
N CYS A 259 20.31 10.90 20.25
CA CYS A 259 20.43 12.32 19.97
C CYS A 259 20.20 13.18 21.22
N PHE A 260 19.12 12.90 21.97
CA PHE A 260 18.84 13.60 23.22
C PHE A 260 19.95 13.41 24.26
N LYS A 261 20.41 12.18 24.49
CA LYS A 261 21.50 11.88 25.45
C LYS A 261 22.79 12.60 25.08
N SER A 262 23.16 12.58 23.80
CA SER A 262 24.36 13.26 23.29
C SER A 262 24.31 14.76 23.57
N PHE A 263 23.22 15.45 23.22
CA PHE A 263 23.08 16.89 23.48
C PHE A 263 22.91 17.21 24.96
N HIS A 264 22.17 16.40 25.71
CA HIS A 264 21.95 16.62 27.13
C HIS A 264 23.24 16.49 27.95
N SER A 265 24.12 15.55 27.58
CA SER A 265 25.42 15.35 28.27
C SER A 265 26.33 16.59 28.23
N VAL A 266 26.19 17.42 27.20
CA VAL A 266 26.96 18.66 27.02
C VAL A 266 26.12 19.92 27.28
N ALA A 267 24.87 19.78 27.71
CA ALA A 267 23.99 20.91 27.95
C ALA A 267 24.44 21.72 29.17
N PHE A 268 24.07 23.00 29.16
CA PHE A 268 24.11 23.86 30.34
C PHE A 268 22.69 24.06 30.86
N LYS A 269 22.55 24.36 32.16
CA LYS A 269 21.25 24.71 32.73
C LYS A 269 20.70 25.99 32.08
N ASN A 270 21.58 26.99 31.91
CA ASN A 270 21.24 28.31 31.38
C ASN A 270 22.32 28.74 30.36
N CYS A 271 21.92 29.51 29.34
CA CYS A 271 22.84 30.02 28.31
C CYS A 271 23.86 31.04 28.86
N SER A 272 23.57 31.69 29.99
CA SER A 272 24.47 32.65 30.64
C SER A 272 25.83 32.04 30.99
N ILE A 273 25.88 30.73 31.25
CA ILE A 273 27.11 30.01 31.64
C ILE A 273 28.12 29.95 30.48
N CYS A 274 27.67 30.08 29.24
CA CYS A 274 28.50 30.02 28.04
C CYS A 274 28.30 31.24 27.12
N ALA A 275 27.81 32.36 27.66
CA ALA A 275 27.54 33.57 26.89
C ALA A 275 28.83 34.31 26.50
N ASP A 276 29.79 34.38 27.42
CA ASP A 276 31.03 35.15 27.24
C ASP A 276 32.15 34.34 26.55
N ALA A 277 32.17 33.02 26.75
CA ALA A 277 33.14 32.12 26.14
C ALA A 277 32.56 30.72 25.91
N VAL A 278 32.93 30.11 24.78
CA VAL A 278 32.56 28.73 24.44
C VAL A 278 33.36 27.77 25.31
N SER A 279 32.68 26.82 25.96
CA SER A 279 33.35 25.72 26.65
C SER A 279 34.00 24.77 25.64
N MET A 280 35.32 24.90 25.48
CA MET A 280 36.11 24.07 24.56
C MET A 280 36.06 22.58 24.92
N GLU A 281 35.98 22.25 26.21
CA GLU A 281 35.84 20.87 26.69
C GLU A 281 34.53 20.23 26.20
N LYS A 282 33.38 20.86 26.48
CA LYS A 282 32.07 20.35 26.03
C LYS A 282 31.92 20.35 24.52
N SER A 283 32.47 21.36 23.83
CA SER A 283 32.54 21.39 22.36
C SER A 283 33.35 20.22 21.80
N SER A 284 34.54 19.95 22.35
CA SER A 284 35.37 18.80 21.93
C SER A 284 34.69 17.47 22.23
N ARG A 285 34.03 17.35 23.39
CA ARG A 285 33.24 16.17 23.76
C ARG A 285 32.09 15.91 22.76
N LEU A 286 31.32 16.93 22.41
CA LEU A 286 30.25 16.81 21.42
C LEU A 286 30.80 16.41 20.04
N LYS A 287 31.87 17.06 19.59
CA LYS A 287 32.53 16.72 18.31
C LYS A 287 33.02 15.27 18.29
N GLN A 288 33.58 14.79 19.40
CA GLN A 288 34.00 13.41 19.55
C GLN A 288 32.81 12.44 19.45
N VAL A 289 31.72 12.68 20.19
CA VAL A 289 30.51 11.83 20.13
C VAL A 289 29.91 11.79 18.73
N LEU A 290 29.87 12.93 18.02
CA LEU A 290 29.39 12.98 16.64
C LEU A 290 30.31 12.21 15.69
N LYS A 291 31.63 12.35 15.85
CA LYS A 291 32.60 11.61 15.05
C LYS A 291 32.45 10.11 15.25
N GLU A 292 32.39 9.64 16.49
CA GLU A 292 32.18 8.23 16.84
C GLU A 292 30.89 7.67 16.24
N TYR A 293 29.79 8.44 16.28
CA TYR A 293 28.51 8.03 15.67
C TYR A 293 28.60 7.81 14.15
N PHE A 294 29.30 8.68 13.42
CA PHE A 294 29.45 8.53 11.96
C PHE A 294 30.51 7.49 11.58
N ASP A 295 31.54 7.30 12.41
CA ASP A 295 32.59 6.28 12.21
C ASP A 295 32.07 4.85 12.48
N GLN A 296 31.06 4.68 13.34
CA GLN A 296 30.40 3.39 13.62
C GLN A 296 29.63 2.79 12.43
N LYS A 297 29.48 3.51 11.30
CA LYS A 297 28.71 3.07 10.12
C LYS A 297 29.27 1.84 9.37
N ASN A 298 30.43 1.30 9.75
CA ASN A 298 30.98 0.10 9.13
C ASN A 298 30.53 -1.24 9.75
N ASP A 299 29.92 -1.26 10.93
CA ASP A 299 29.43 -2.49 11.58
C ASP A 299 27.90 -2.47 11.72
N GLN A 300 27.20 -2.81 10.64
CA GLN A 300 25.72 -2.95 10.61
C GLN A 300 25.16 -4.08 11.52
N SER A 301 26.00 -4.75 12.30
CA SER A 301 25.63 -5.85 13.21
C SER A 301 25.39 -5.40 14.65
N GLN A 302 25.76 -4.18 15.04
CA GLN A 302 25.48 -3.67 16.38
C GLN A 302 24.13 -2.96 16.40
N SER A 303 23.08 -3.78 16.54
CA SER A 303 21.90 -3.40 17.32
C SER A 303 22.37 -2.53 18.49
N THR A 304 21.99 -1.25 18.47
CA THR A 304 22.35 -0.31 19.53
C THR A 304 21.68 -0.80 20.81
N ASN A 305 22.36 -1.66 21.56
CA ASN A 305 22.07 -2.03 22.93
C ASN A 305 22.34 -0.78 23.78
N TYR A 306 21.49 0.22 23.66
CA TYR A 306 21.28 1.14 24.74
C TYR A 306 20.59 0.34 25.84
N PRO A 307 21.18 0.21 27.05
CA PRO A 307 20.51 -0.46 28.15
C PRO A 307 19.11 0.15 28.34
N GLU A 308 18.11 -0.71 28.57
CA GLU A 308 16.76 -0.30 28.94
C GLU A 308 16.87 0.72 30.08
N ASP A 309 16.55 1.98 29.79
CA ASP A 309 16.70 3.10 30.73
C ASP A 309 15.71 2.93 31.89
N TRP A 310 16.16 3.27 33.09
CA TRP A 310 15.37 3.54 34.31
C TRP A 310 14.19 4.51 34.10
N GLU A 311 14.21 5.30 33.01
CA GLU A 311 13.10 6.14 32.56
C GLU A 311 11.86 5.30 32.18
N ASP A 312 12.05 4.10 31.65
CA ASP A 312 10.97 3.18 31.25
C ASP A 312 10.27 2.58 32.49
N ASP A 313 11.02 2.25 33.53
CA ASP A 313 10.49 1.69 34.80
C ASP A 313 9.65 2.71 35.58
N LEU A 314 10.11 3.96 35.70
CA LEU A 314 9.34 5.04 36.34
C LEU A 314 8.07 5.39 35.55
N THR A 315 8.14 5.31 34.23
CA THR A 315 6.98 5.54 33.35
C THR A 315 5.97 4.41 33.49
N ARG A 316 6.44 3.16 33.60
CA ARG A 316 5.62 1.96 33.81
C ARG A 316 4.91 1.95 35.17
N ALA A 317 5.56 2.41 36.24
CA ALA A 317 4.94 2.54 37.55
C ALA A 317 3.79 3.57 37.54
N LYS A 318 4.04 4.76 36.98
CA LYS A 318 3.02 5.81 36.83
C LYS A 318 1.86 5.38 35.94
N LEU A 319 2.12 4.56 34.92
CA LEU A 319 1.08 4.05 34.04
C LEU A 319 0.04 3.21 34.79
N LYS A 320 0.48 2.36 35.75
CA LYS A 320 -0.44 1.53 36.54
C LYS A 320 -1.41 2.36 37.38
N ASP A 321 -0.93 3.46 37.97
CA ASP A 321 -1.77 4.35 38.78
C ASP A 321 -2.83 5.06 37.92
N TRP A 322 -2.50 5.36 36.66
CA TRP A 322 -3.39 6.07 35.74
C TRP A 322 -4.25 5.15 34.87
N GLU A 323 -4.01 3.84 34.87
CA GLU A 323 -4.69 2.87 34.00
C GLU A 323 -6.22 2.94 34.16
N SER A 324 -6.72 3.01 35.39
CA SER A 324 -8.16 3.10 35.65
C SER A 324 -8.78 4.38 35.08
N GLN A 325 -8.07 5.50 35.18
CA GLN A 325 -8.52 6.79 34.65
C GLN A 325 -8.49 6.80 33.11
N ILE A 326 -7.42 6.27 32.52
CA ILE A 326 -7.27 6.15 31.06
C ILE A 326 -8.42 5.30 30.49
N ARG A 327 -8.72 4.15 31.10
CA ARG A 327 -9.85 3.30 30.68
C ARG A 327 -11.21 3.98 30.86
N ALA A 328 -11.41 4.71 31.94
CA ALA A 328 -12.63 5.49 32.14
C ALA A 328 -12.82 6.56 31.05
N ASP A 329 -11.74 7.27 30.70
CA ASP A 329 -11.77 8.27 29.64
C ASP A 329 -11.98 7.66 28.25
N ILE A 330 -11.40 6.49 27.96
CA ILE A 330 -11.65 5.75 26.71
C ILE A 330 -13.14 5.42 26.59
N ARG A 331 -13.75 4.90 27.67
CA ARG A 331 -15.19 4.60 27.69
C ARG A 331 -16.04 5.87 27.55
N GLN A 332 -15.67 6.95 28.21
CA GLN A 332 -16.34 8.24 28.07
C GLN A 332 -16.26 8.76 26.63
N PHE A 333 -15.08 8.70 26.01
CA PHE A 333 -14.87 9.10 24.62
C PHE A 333 -15.77 8.29 23.67
N LEU A 334 -15.78 6.96 23.81
CA LEU A 334 -16.62 6.07 23.00
C LEU A 334 -18.11 6.32 23.21
N SER A 335 -18.55 6.63 24.43
CA SER A 335 -19.96 6.95 24.71
C SER A 335 -20.44 8.23 24.02
N ILE A 336 -19.56 9.23 23.92
CA ILE A 336 -19.86 10.51 23.24
C ILE A 336 -19.89 10.30 21.72
N ARG A 337 -19.08 9.37 21.19
CA ARG A 337 -18.87 9.13 19.75
C ARG A 337 -19.34 7.74 19.31
N HIS A 338 -20.52 7.33 19.76
CA HIS A 338 -21.04 5.98 19.53
C HIS A 338 -21.37 5.67 18.06
N ASP A 339 -21.59 6.69 17.22
CA ASP A 339 -21.89 6.53 15.79
C ASP A 339 -20.66 6.24 14.92
N GLU A 340 -19.45 6.39 15.46
CA GLU A 340 -18.19 6.30 14.72
C GLU A 340 -17.41 5.01 15.07
N LYS A 341 -16.71 4.43 14.08
CA LYS A 341 -16.00 3.15 14.24
C LYS A 341 -14.51 3.34 14.50
N PHE A 342 -14.10 3.27 15.77
CA PHE A 342 -12.71 3.42 16.16
C PHE A 342 -11.92 2.11 16.21
N SER A 343 -10.62 2.19 15.90
CA SER A 343 -9.62 1.17 16.23
C SER A 343 -8.86 1.59 17.50
N GLY A 344 -8.21 0.64 18.18
CA GLY A 344 -7.35 0.96 19.34
C GLY A 344 -6.24 1.96 18.98
N ARG A 345 -5.68 1.84 17.77
CA ARG A 345 -4.73 2.80 17.19
C ARG A 345 -5.34 4.20 17.03
N ALA A 346 -6.55 4.32 16.47
CA ALA A 346 -7.21 5.61 16.31
C ALA A 346 -7.45 6.33 17.65
N ILE A 347 -7.91 5.58 18.66
CA ILE A 347 -8.14 6.12 20.01
C ILE A 347 -6.82 6.59 20.63
N ALA A 348 -5.77 5.77 20.57
CA ALA A 348 -4.44 6.14 21.07
C ALA A 348 -3.89 7.39 20.36
N ARG A 349 -4.09 7.51 19.04
CA ARG A 349 -3.71 8.69 18.25
C ARG A 349 -4.42 9.94 18.75
N ILE A 350 -5.72 9.89 19.00
CA ILE A 350 -6.49 11.01 19.56
C ILE A 350 -5.93 11.43 20.92
N PHE A 351 -5.69 10.49 21.83
CA PHE A 351 -5.15 10.78 23.16
C PHE A 351 -3.71 11.31 23.15
N HIS A 352 -2.91 10.92 22.16
CA HIS A 352 -1.60 11.52 21.88
C HIS A 352 -1.67 12.82 21.06
N GLY A 353 -2.82 13.15 20.49
CA GLY A 353 -3.00 14.27 19.58
C GLY A 353 -2.23 14.15 18.26
N ILE A 354 -2.25 12.94 17.70
CA ILE A 354 -1.80 12.59 16.36
C ILE A 354 -3.04 12.57 15.47
N GLU A 355 -3.02 13.33 14.38
CA GLU A 355 -4.10 13.27 13.39
C GLU A 355 -3.95 12.07 12.46
N SER A 356 -5.06 11.63 11.88
CA SER A 356 -5.07 10.60 10.84
C SER A 356 -6.03 11.02 9.72
N PRO A 357 -5.97 10.37 8.54
CA PRO A 357 -6.88 10.66 7.43
C PRO A 357 -8.36 10.62 7.83
N CYS A 358 -8.76 9.64 8.66
CA CYS A 358 -10.14 9.53 9.13
C CYS A 358 -10.44 10.43 10.35
N TYR A 359 -9.43 10.80 11.12
CA TYR A 359 -9.57 11.55 12.38
C TYR A 359 -8.70 12.82 12.37
N PRO A 360 -9.09 13.85 11.59
CA PRO A 360 -8.29 15.07 11.40
C PRO A 360 -8.27 15.96 12.64
N ALA A 361 -7.15 16.63 12.91
CA ALA A 361 -6.98 17.51 14.07
C ALA A 361 -7.95 18.71 14.06
N GLN A 362 -8.41 19.15 12.89
CA GLN A 362 -9.36 20.25 12.74
C GLN A 362 -10.71 19.94 13.39
N VAL A 363 -11.08 18.65 13.48
CA VAL A 363 -12.32 18.16 14.10
C VAL A 363 -12.03 17.65 15.51
N TYR A 364 -11.11 16.69 15.64
CA TYR A 364 -10.84 15.98 16.89
C TYR A 364 -9.97 16.80 17.87
N GLY A 365 -9.12 17.69 17.36
CA GLY A 365 -8.27 18.55 18.17
C GLY A 365 -9.00 19.67 18.91
N ARG A 366 -10.28 19.90 18.58
CA ARG A 366 -11.15 20.85 19.31
C ARG A 366 -11.54 20.30 20.68
N ASP A 367 -11.69 18.99 20.82
CA ASP A 367 -12.07 18.37 22.09
C ASP A 367 -10.82 18.13 22.97
N ARG A 368 -10.43 19.17 23.70
CA ARG A 368 -9.28 19.15 24.62
C ARG A 368 -9.42 18.19 25.80
N ARG A 369 -10.62 17.63 26.04
CA ARG A 369 -10.84 16.62 27.08
C ARG A 369 -10.15 15.30 26.75
N PHE A 370 -9.92 15.03 25.47
CA PHE A 370 -9.30 13.80 24.98
C PHE A 370 -8.02 14.08 24.20
N TRP A 371 -8.01 15.13 23.38
CA TRP A 371 -6.87 15.45 22.52
C TRP A 371 -5.62 15.87 23.31
N ARG A 372 -4.49 15.20 23.07
CA ARG A 372 -3.19 15.43 23.77
C ARG A 372 -3.26 15.26 25.29
N LYS A 373 -4.23 14.52 25.82
CA LYS A 373 -4.35 14.29 27.28
C LYS A 373 -3.25 13.40 27.85
N TYR A 374 -2.79 12.41 27.07
CA TYR A 374 -1.91 11.34 27.55
C TYR A 374 -0.54 11.30 26.85
N LEU A 375 0.02 12.48 26.54
CA LEU A 375 1.31 12.63 25.83
C LEU A 375 2.52 11.97 26.49
N HIS A 376 2.47 11.78 27.82
CA HIS A 376 3.59 11.30 28.61
C HIS A 376 3.61 9.78 28.79
N PHE A 377 2.53 9.10 28.40
CA PHE A 377 2.44 7.65 28.46
C PHE A 377 2.93 7.02 27.17
N ASP A 378 3.30 5.75 27.26
CA ASP A 378 3.72 4.99 26.08
C ASP A 378 2.53 4.79 25.13
N PHE A 379 2.78 5.04 23.84
CA PHE A 379 1.75 4.98 22.80
C PHE A 379 1.24 3.56 22.59
N ASN A 380 2.12 2.55 22.65
CA ASN A 380 1.76 1.16 22.44
C ASN A 380 0.92 0.62 23.60
N GLU A 381 1.21 1.05 24.84
CA GLU A 381 0.35 0.74 25.99
C GLU A 381 -1.05 1.37 25.87
N LEU A 382 -1.17 2.59 25.35
CA LEU A 382 -2.46 3.20 25.07
C LEU A 382 -3.23 2.46 23.96
N ILE A 383 -2.54 1.99 22.91
CA ILE A 383 -3.16 1.12 21.90
C ILE A 383 -3.71 -0.15 22.56
N ARG A 384 -2.92 -0.80 23.41
CA ARG A 384 -3.31 -2.02 24.11
C ARG A 384 -4.55 -1.80 24.97
N MET A 385 -4.54 -0.79 25.84
CA MET A 385 -5.69 -0.45 26.70
C MET A 385 -6.94 -0.12 25.88
N ALA A 386 -6.80 0.70 24.82
CA ALA A 386 -7.92 1.06 23.96
C ALA A 386 -8.49 -0.16 23.20
N THR A 387 -7.63 -1.06 22.74
CA THR A 387 -8.04 -2.29 22.06
C THR A 387 -8.81 -3.22 23.01
N GLU A 388 -8.33 -3.38 24.25
CA GLU A 388 -9.02 -4.17 25.27
C GLU A 388 -10.40 -3.59 25.63
N GLU A 389 -10.52 -2.27 25.81
CA GLU A 389 -11.82 -1.65 26.07
C GLU A 389 -12.78 -1.79 24.88
N LEU A 390 -12.29 -1.66 23.64
CA LEU A 390 -13.10 -1.91 22.44
C LEU A 390 -13.61 -3.35 22.35
N ILE A 391 -12.82 -4.33 22.81
CA ILE A 391 -13.24 -5.74 22.85
C ILE A 391 -14.27 -5.95 23.95
N ARG A 392 -14.13 -5.30 25.12
CA ARG A 392 -15.08 -5.42 26.24
C ARG A 392 -16.44 -4.79 25.97
N MET A 393 -16.50 -3.78 25.10
CA MET A 393 -17.73 -3.07 24.76
C MET A 393 -18.49 -3.68 23.57
N LYS A 394 -17.89 -4.65 22.88
CA LYS A 394 -18.55 -5.50 21.88
C LYS A 394 -19.15 -6.71 22.55
#